data_AF-A0A7J3X6F4-F1
#
_entry.id   AF-A0A7J3X6F4-F1
#
_cell.length_a   1.000
_cell.length_b   1.000
_cell.length_c   1.000
_cell.angle_alpha   90.00
_cell.angle_beta   90.00
_cell.angle_gamma   90.00
#
_symmetry.space_group_name_H-M   'P 1'
#
loop_
_entity.id
_entity.type
_entity.pdbx_description
1 polymer ?
#
loop_
_entity_poly.entity_id
_entity_poly.type
_entity_poly.pdbx_seq_one_letter_code
_entity_poly.pdbx_strand_id
1 'polypeptide(L)'
;MRKALALALTLFLLLSWLGGVAAQPITVRKSVLRTTAVSPRSEARTSITVTLFFDAEGIVSFTDRLAYALCGEITATTPPSYVACPRDLLRVTWLGYNASPGEALRYTVPGLNLLYVDVELYTEEP
;
A
#
# COMPACT_ATOMS: atom_id res chain seq x y z
N MET A 1 9.75 4.70 -55.45
CA MET A 1 10.34 4.61 -54.09
C MET A 1 9.67 5.51 -53.05
N ARG A 2 9.44 6.81 -53.30
CA ARG A 2 8.85 7.73 -52.29
C ARG A 2 7.45 7.35 -51.79
N LYS A 3 6.58 6.80 -52.66
CA LYS A 3 5.21 6.39 -52.29
C LYS A 3 5.16 5.14 -51.40
N ALA A 4 6.09 4.20 -51.59
CA ALA A 4 6.20 2.99 -50.78
C ALA A 4 6.71 3.29 -49.36
N LEU A 5 7.63 4.26 -49.24
CA LEU A 5 8.14 4.74 -47.96
C LEU A 5 7.03 5.42 -47.14
N ALA A 6 6.22 6.27 -47.78
CA ALA A 6 5.09 6.94 -47.13
C ALA A 6 4.06 5.92 -46.61
N LEU A 7 3.75 4.90 -47.42
CA LEU A 7 2.81 3.84 -47.04
C LEU A 7 3.31 3.02 -45.84
N ALA A 8 4.60 2.64 -45.85
CA ALA A 8 5.23 1.92 -44.74
C ALA A 8 5.25 2.76 -43.45
N LEU A 9 5.52 4.07 -43.57
CA LEU A 9 5.50 4.98 -42.43
C LEU A 9 4.09 5.12 -41.83
N THR A 10 3.06 5.26 -42.67
CA THR A 10 1.66 5.30 -42.21
C THR A 10 1.23 3.99 -41.57
N LEU A 11 1.64 2.84 -42.12
CA LEU A 11 1.32 1.53 -41.55
C LEU A 11 2.00 1.32 -40.20
N PHE A 12 3.27 1.74 -40.06
CA PHE A 12 4.00 1.69 -38.80
C PHE A 12 3.35 2.59 -37.73
N LEU A 13 2.94 3.81 -38.10
CA LEU A 13 2.22 4.71 -37.20
C LEU A 13 0.88 4.12 -36.76
N LEU A 14 0.11 3.53 -37.68
CA LEU A 14 -1.15 2.84 -37.35
C LEU A 14 -0.96 1.65 -36.41
N LEU A 15 0.08 0.84 -36.63
CA LEU A 15 0.41 -0.29 -35.78
C LEU A 15 0.90 0.14 -34.39
N SER A 16 1.61 1.27 -34.29
CA SER A 16 2.05 1.82 -33.00
C SER A 16 0.88 2.31 -32.12
N TRP A 17 -0.24 2.71 -32.72
CA TRP A 17 -1.47 3.09 -32.00
C TRP A 17 -2.26 1.88 -31.51
N LEU A 18 -2.21 0.76 -32.23
CA LEU A 18 -2.83 -0.51 -31.84
C LEU A 18 -2.09 -1.20 -30.68
N GLY A 19 -0.81 -0.86 -30.46
CA GLY A 19 0.00 -1.34 -29.34
C GLY A 19 -0.30 -0.67 -28.01
N GLY A 20 -1.24 0.29 -27.96
CA GLY A 20 -1.81 0.81 -26.72
C GLY A 20 -2.67 -0.25 -26.06
N VAL A 21 -2.05 -1.29 -25.49
CA VAL A 21 -2.72 -2.26 -24.62
C VAL A 21 -3.36 -1.44 -23.52
N ALA A 22 -4.69 -1.31 -23.55
CA ALA A 22 -5.43 -0.70 -22.47
C ALA A 22 -5.14 -1.54 -21.22
N ALA A 23 -4.28 -1.02 -20.34
CA ALA A 23 -3.95 -1.69 -19.09
C ALA A 23 -5.27 -1.90 -18.35
N GLN A 24 -5.65 -3.17 -18.15
CA GLN A 24 -6.85 -3.48 -17.42
C GLN A 24 -6.71 -2.92 -15.99
N PRO A 25 -7.78 -2.33 -15.42
CA PRO A 25 -7.72 -1.84 -14.06
C PRO A 25 -7.44 -3.01 -13.11
N ILE A 26 -6.46 -2.83 -12.23
CA ILE A 26 -6.15 -3.81 -11.18
C ILE A 26 -6.96 -3.42 -9.94
N THR A 27 -7.82 -4.34 -9.50
CA THR A 27 -8.55 -4.17 -8.24
C THR A 27 -7.65 -4.59 -7.07
N VAL A 28 -7.54 -3.71 -6.08
CA VAL A 28 -6.84 -3.96 -4.82
C VAL A 28 -7.80 -3.75 -3.68
N ARG A 29 -8.01 -4.77 -2.85
CA ARG A 29 -8.80 -4.65 -1.62
C ARG A 29 -7.85 -4.35 -0.47
N LYS A 30 -8.09 -3.22 0.22
CA LYS A 30 -7.28 -2.78 1.36
C LYS A 30 -8.04 -2.96 2.67
N SER A 31 -7.42 -3.63 3.62
CA SER A 31 -7.87 -3.70 5.01
C SER A 31 -6.87 -2.99 5.92
N VAL A 32 -7.39 -2.24 6.90
CA VAL A 32 -6.59 -1.50 7.87
C VAL A 32 -7.08 -1.87 9.26
N LEU A 33 -6.25 -2.57 10.01
CA LEU A 33 -6.48 -2.87 11.43
C LEU A 33 -5.63 -1.94 12.27
N ARG A 34 -6.27 -1.17 13.16
CA ARG A 34 -5.57 -0.38 14.18
C ARG A 34 -5.76 -1.06 15.52
N THR A 35 -4.64 -1.35 16.19
CA THR A 35 -4.65 -1.95 17.52
C THR A 35 -4.02 -0.99 18.50
N THR A 36 -4.80 -0.54 19.48
CA THR A 36 -4.33 0.30 20.58
C THR A 36 -4.13 -0.56 21.81
N ALA A 37 -2.88 -0.78 22.22
CA ALA A 37 -2.56 -1.39 23.49
C ALA A 37 -2.67 -0.32 24.59
N VAL A 38 -3.56 -0.55 25.54
CA VAL A 38 -3.75 0.31 26.73
C VAL A 38 -3.30 -0.48 27.95
N SER A 39 -2.57 0.18 28.85
CA SER A 39 -2.16 -0.41 30.12
C SER A 39 -2.30 0.64 31.22
N PRO A 40 -2.67 0.25 32.45
CA PRO A 40 -2.84 1.19 33.55
C PRO A 40 -1.57 2.01 33.75
N ARG A 41 -1.72 3.33 33.85
CA ARG A 41 -0.62 4.29 34.09
C ARG A 41 0.48 4.32 33.00
N SER A 42 0.23 3.77 31.81
CA SER A 42 1.13 3.84 30.67
C SER A 42 0.50 4.62 29.52
N GLU A 43 1.33 5.29 28.72
CA GLU A 43 0.89 5.83 27.43
C GLU A 43 0.40 4.70 26.52
N ALA A 44 -0.74 4.94 25.86
CA ALA A 44 -1.30 3.99 24.91
C ALA A 44 -0.41 3.90 23.66
N ARG A 45 -0.20 2.68 23.16
CA ARG A 45 0.60 2.45 21.94
C ARG A 45 -0.29 1.91 20.84
N THR A 46 -0.30 2.58 19.68
CA THR A 46 -1.10 2.17 18.53
C THR A 46 -0.19 1.59 17.44
N SER A 47 -0.54 0.40 16.96
CA SER A 47 0.01 -0.16 15.72
C SER A 47 -1.07 -0.18 14.64
N ILE A 48 -0.66 0.02 13.39
CA ILE A 48 -1.52 -0.06 12.22
C ILE A 48 -0.98 -1.19 11.34
N THR A 49 -1.80 -2.22 11.17
CA THR A 49 -1.54 -3.31 10.24
C THR A 49 -2.38 -3.10 8.99
N VAL A 50 -1.74 -2.96 7.84
CA VAL A 50 -2.38 -2.87 6.54
C VAL A 50 -2.22 -4.20 5.81
N THR A 51 -3.32 -4.67 5.20
CA THR A 51 -3.30 -5.82 4.29
C THR A 51 -3.85 -5.39 2.94
N LEU A 52 -3.09 -5.63 1.88
CA LEU A 52 -3.47 -5.41 0.49
C LEU A 52 -3.66 -6.76 -0.19
N PHE A 53 -4.87 -7.00 -0.70
CA PHE A 53 -5.21 -8.17 -1.49
C PHE A 53 -5.31 -7.77 -2.95
N PHE A 54 -4.54 -8.43 -3.80
CA PHE A 54 -4.56 -8.21 -5.24
C PHE A 54 -5.45 -9.26 -5.89
N ASP A 55 -6.36 -8.81 -6.74
CA ASP A 55 -7.22 -9.70 -7.54
C ASP A 55 -6.62 -9.95 -8.94
N ALA A 56 -5.45 -9.36 -9.24
CA ALA A 56 -4.75 -9.48 -10.51
C ALA A 56 -3.43 -10.24 -10.37
N GLU A 57 -3.02 -10.86 -11.46
CA GLU A 57 -1.72 -11.51 -11.62
C GLU A 57 -0.77 -10.61 -12.40
N GLY A 58 0.48 -10.50 -11.95
CA GLY A 58 1.57 -9.88 -12.69
C GLY A 58 2.38 -8.84 -11.92
N ILE A 59 3.32 -8.22 -12.63
CA ILE A 59 4.26 -7.25 -12.05
C ILE A 59 3.60 -5.87 -11.97
N VAL A 60 3.44 -5.35 -10.76
CA VAL A 60 2.77 -4.09 -10.48
C VAL A 60 3.66 -3.15 -9.66
N SER A 61 3.57 -1.85 -9.96
CA SER A 61 4.21 -0.80 -9.16
C SER A 61 3.11 0.05 -8.54
N PHE A 62 3.15 0.24 -7.22
CA PHE A 62 2.13 0.99 -6.50
C PHE A 62 2.68 1.68 -5.25
N THR A 63 1.96 2.71 -4.81
CA THR A 63 2.22 3.42 -3.56
C THR A 63 0.97 3.40 -2.71
N ASP A 64 1.07 2.78 -1.54
CA ASP A 64 0.04 2.93 -0.51
C ASP A 64 0.26 4.22 0.28
N ARG A 65 -0.84 4.91 0.60
CA ARG A 65 -0.85 6.10 1.45
C ARG A 65 -1.68 5.84 2.69
N LEU A 66 -1.10 6.07 3.86
CA LEU A 66 -1.73 5.79 5.15
C LEU A 66 -1.68 7.03 6.04
N ALA A 67 -2.85 7.59 6.31
CA ALA A 67 -3.00 8.72 7.21
C ALA A 67 -2.86 8.30 8.67
N TYR A 68 -2.43 9.24 9.52
CA TYR A 68 -2.30 9.03 10.97
C TYR A 68 -1.37 7.86 11.33
N ALA A 69 -0.36 7.64 10.50
CA ALA A 69 0.76 6.75 10.77
C ALA A 69 1.93 7.60 11.29
N LEU A 70 2.66 7.06 12.26
CA LEU A 70 3.88 7.68 12.76
C LEU A 70 5.06 7.21 11.92
N CYS A 71 6.03 8.10 11.71
CA CYS A 71 7.27 7.71 11.06
C CYS A 71 8.05 6.80 12.02
N GLY A 72 8.43 5.61 11.55
CA GLY A 72 9.12 4.63 12.36
C GLY A 72 9.46 3.39 11.56
N GLU A 73 9.82 2.33 12.27
CA GLU A 73 10.09 1.04 11.66
C GLU A 73 8.84 0.47 10.98
N ILE A 74 9.02 -0.04 9.76
CA ILE A 74 8.00 -0.76 9.01
C ILE A 74 8.39 -2.23 8.93
N THR A 75 7.47 -3.10 9.32
CA THR A 75 7.62 -4.55 9.12
C THR A 75 6.67 -4.97 8.01
N ALA A 76 7.18 -5.53 6.92
CA ALA A 76 6.36 -5.96 5.79
C ALA A 76 6.67 -7.40 5.40
N THR A 77 5.68 -8.15 4.92
CA THR A 77 5.88 -9.50 4.37
C THR A 77 6.80 -9.48 3.16
N THR A 78 6.71 -8.41 2.35
CA THR A 78 7.65 -8.08 1.28
C THR A 78 8.17 -6.66 1.51
N PRO A 79 9.50 -6.45 1.65
CA PRO A 79 10.07 -5.14 1.90
C PRO A 79 9.66 -4.11 0.84
N PRO A 80 9.30 -2.87 1.24
CA PRO A 80 9.02 -1.81 0.29
C PRO A 80 10.30 -1.31 -0.38
N SER A 81 10.16 -0.80 -1.60
CA SER A 81 11.26 -0.14 -2.32
C SER A 81 11.60 1.22 -1.70
N TYR A 82 10.59 1.94 -1.20
CA TYR A 82 10.77 3.24 -0.56
C TYR A 82 9.66 3.53 0.45
N VAL A 83 10.04 4.22 1.54
CA VAL A 83 9.13 4.70 2.58
C VAL A 83 9.36 6.19 2.79
N ALA A 84 8.27 6.96 2.79
CA ALA A 84 8.26 8.40 3.03
C ALA A 84 7.22 8.74 4.09
N CYS A 85 7.43 9.80 4.85
CA CYS A 85 6.49 10.26 5.86
C CYS A 85 6.28 11.79 5.81
N PRO A 86 5.80 12.35 4.67
CA PRO A 86 5.52 13.78 4.60
C PRO A 86 4.25 14.15 5.39
N ARG A 87 4.37 15.07 6.36
CA ARG A 87 3.24 15.73 7.05
C ARG A 87 2.17 14.74 7.54
N ASP A 88 2.56 13.76 8.36
CA ASP A 88 1.67 12.75 8.98
C ASP A 88 0.92 11.81 8.02
N LEU A 89 1.37 11.77 6.76
CA LEU A 89 0.91 10.84 5.74
C LEU A 89 2.06 9.90 5.36
N LEU A 90 2.00 8.65 5.83
CA LEU A 90 2.93 7.63 5.41
C LEU A 90 2.69 7.27 3.95
N ARG A 91 3.77 7.14 3.18
CA ARG A 91 3.80 6.64 1.81
C ARG A 91 4.71 5.43 1.77
N VAL A 92 4.18 4.29 1.35
CA VAL A 92 4.94 3.04 1.21
C VAL A 92 4.84 2.59 -0.24
N THR A 93 5.97 2.44 -0.91
CA THR A 93 6.03 2.18 -2.36
C THR A 93 6.71 0.85 -2.64
N TRP A 94 6.10 0.07 -3.53
CA TRP A 94 6.68 -1.13 -4.11
C TRP A 94 6.80 -0.93 -5.62
N LEU A 95 8.01 -1.14 -6.14
CA LEU A 95 8.31 -1.14 -7.56
C LEU A 95 8.49 -2.58 -8.03
N GLY A 96 7.74 -2.97 -9.05
CA GLY A 96 7.84 -4.30 -9.63
C GLY A 96 7.44 -5.44 -8.69
N TYR A 97 6.45 -5.24 -7.81
CA TYR A 97 5.90 -6.29 -6.97
C TYR A 97 5.20 -7.34 -7.85
N ASN A 98 5.56 -8.61 -7.69
CA ASN A 98 4.91 -9.70 -8.40
C ASN A 98 3.63 -10.09 -7.66
N ALA A 99 2.49 -9.56 -8.10
CA ALA A 99 1.19 -9.83 -7.49
C ALA A 99 0.62 -11.16 -8.00
N SER A 100 0.10 -11.94 -7.07
CA SER A 100 -0.62 -13.18 -7.36
C SER A 100 -2.06 -13.08 -6.82
N PRO A 101 -3.08 -13.58 -7.55
CA PRO A 101 -4.46 -13.56 -7.06
C PRO A 101 -4.60 -14.27 -5.71
N GLY A 102 -5.18 -13.57 -4.73
CA GLY A 102 -5.38 -14.10 -3.38
C GLY A 102 -4.16 -14.01 -2.46
N GLU A 103 -3.00 -13.58 -2.97
CA GLU A 103 -1.86 -13.21 -2.13
C GLU A 103 -2.16 -11.94 -1.33
N ALA A 104 -1.65 -11.89 -0.11
CA ALA A 104 -1.82 -10.76 0.79
C ALA A 104 -0.47 -10.14 1.12
N LEU A 105 -0.23 -8.93 0.62
CA LEU A 105 0.87 -8.11 1.08
C LEU A 105 0.46 -7.46 2.40
N ARG A 106 1.23 -7.69 3.46
CA ARG A 106 0.95 -7.14 4.79
C ARG A 106 2.10 -6.28 5.25
N TYR A 107 1.79 -5.16 5.88
CA TYR A 107 2.78 -4.36 6.59
C TYR A 107 2.22 -3.72 7.85
N THR A 108 3.10 -3.51 8.83
CA THR A 108 2.78 -2.93 10.13
C THR A 108 3.66 -1.72 10.39
N VAL A 109 3.04 -0.66 10.91
CA VAL A 109 3.72 0.59 11.30
C VAL A 109 3.17 1.13 12.62
N PRO A 110 3.94 1.93 13.37
CA PRO A 110 3.39 2.70 14.48
C PRO A 110 2.34 3.70 13.97
N GLY A 111 1.31 3.94 14.77
CA GLY A 111 0.19 4.82 14.43
C GLY A 111 -0.09 5.87 15.50
N LEU A 112 -0.79 6.93 15.09
CA LEU A 112 -1.45 7.82 16.04
C LEU A 112 -2.69 7.13 16.61
N ASN A 113 -2.95 7.36 17.89
CA ASN A 113 -4.19 6.95 18.50
C ASN A 113 -5.34 7.83 17.98
N LEU A 114 -6.42 7.22 17.49
CA LEU A 114 -7.61 7.92 16.99
C LEU A 114 -8.80 7.84 17.96
N LEU A 115 -8.70 7.02 19.00
CA LEU A 115 -9.77 6.76 19.95
C LEU A 115 -9.22 6.90 21.37
N TYR A 116 -9.94 7.63 22.23
CA TYR A 116 -9.57 7.71 23.64
C TYR A 116 -10.12 6.51 24.38
N VAL A 117 -9.23 5.72 24.98
CA VAL A 117 -9.58 4.55 25.80
C VAL A 117 -8.78 4.66 27.09
N ASP A 118 -9.48 4.78 28.20
CA ASP A 118 -8.90 4.79 29.54
C ASP A 118 -9.30 3.51 30.27
N VAL A 119 -8.37 2.93 31.03
CA VAL A 119 -8.55 1.65 31.73
C VAL A 119 -8.07 1.83 33.17
N GLU A 120 -9.03 1.81 34.08
CA GLU A 120 -8.79 1.79 35.53
C GLU A 120 -8.88 0.35 36.04
N LEU A 121 -7.84 -0.11 36.74
CA LEU A 121 -7.87 -1.37 37.48
C LEU A 121 -8.12 -1.07 38.95
N TYR A 122 -9.18 -1.66 39.50
CA TYR A 122 -9.43 -1.69 40.92
C TYR A 122 -9.01 -3.06 41.45
N THR A 123 -8.09 -3.08 42.41
CA THR A 123 -7.86 -4.25 43.25
C THR A 123 -8.83 -4.16 44.43
N GLU A 124 -9.70 -5.15 44.61
CA GLU A 124 -10.32 -5.34 45.92
C GLU A 124 -9.17 -5.57 46.92
N GLU A 125 -9.06 -4.72 47.94
CA GLU A 125 -8.18 -5.00 49.07
C GLU A 125 -8.57 -6.37 49.67
N PRO A 126 -7.60 -7.26 49.93
CA PRO A 126 -7.87 -8.57 50.54
C PRO A 126 -8.37 -8.46 51.98
#